data_AF-A0A6G0M7U6-F1
#
_entry.id   AF-A0A6G0M7U6-F1
#
_cell.length_a   1.000
_cell.length_b   1.000
_cell.length_c   1.000
_cell.angle_alpha   90.00
_cell.angle_beta   90.00
_cell.angle_gamma   90.00
#
_symmetry.space_group_name_H-M   'P 1'
#
loop_
_entity.id
_entity.type
_entity.pdbx_description
1 polymer ?
#
loop_
_entity_poly.entity_id
_entity_poly.type
_entity_poly.pdbx_seq_one_letter_code
_entity_poly.pdbx_strand_id
1 'polypeptide(L)'
;MIKTLVVPSMATGYLTILKYAHCSEMKKITWLLRKRHAALKESGALPNHPPVCVTCTTPVGKANDNRKQRHSCKLCGGFLCHACRFQRKVAIVGIAGFLDHHKVSFCGRCLQQVRKMSPLEIAQEYDAGFSKQTISFASIDSPLSSSMSE
;
A
#
# COMPACT_ATOMS: atom_id res chain seq x y z
N MET A 1 -1.42 45.98 5.65
CA MET A 1 -2.63 45.30 5.17
C MET A 1 -2.40 44.30 4.04
N ILE A 2 -1.57 44.58 3.03
CA ILE A 2 -1.30 43.62 1.94
C ILE A 2 -0.65 42.32 2.45
N LYS A 3 0.37 42.40 3.32
CA LYS A 3 1.04 41.22 3.90
C LYS A 3 0.10 40.32 4.72
N THR A 4 -0.88 40.90 5.42
CA THR A 4 -1.82 40.16 6.27
C THR A 4 -2.92 39.42 5.49
N LEU A 5 -3.13 39.76 4.21
CA LEU A 5 -4.10 39.09 3.33
C LEU A 5 -3.42 38.18 2.30
N VAL A 6 -2.29 38.61 1.74
CA VAL A 6 -1.57 37.87 0.70
C VAL A 6 -0.85 36.65 1.28
N VAL A 7 -0.19 36.78 2.43
CA VAL A 7 0.59 35.68 3.01
C VAL A 7 -0.29 34.47 3.38
N PRO A 8 -1.45 34.64 4.07
CA PRO A 8 -2.36 33.52 4.32
C PRO A 8 -2.95 32.88 3.05
N SER A 9 -3.19 33.68 2.01
CA SER A 9 -3.73 33.18 0.73
C SER A 9 -2.71 32.29 0.02
N MET A 10 -1.45 32.72 -0.05
CA MET A 10 -0.36 31.93 -0.62
C MET A 10 -0.06 30.68 0.20
N ALA A 11 -0.07 30.79 1.53
CA ALA A 11 0.08 29.64 2.42
C ALA A 11 -1.03 28.60 2.21
N THR A 12 -2.28 29.04 2.08
CA THR A 12 -3.42 28.17 1.77
C THR A 12 -3.22 27.46 0.43
N GLY A 13 -2.82 28.19 -0.62
CA GLY A 13 -2.53 27.60 -1.94
C GLY A 13 -1.38 26.57 -1.90
N TYR A 14 -0.34 26.81 -1.11
CA TYR A 14 0.74 25.85 -0.96
C TYR A 14 0.29 24.58 -0.21
N LEU A 15 -0.47 24.75 0.88
CA LEU A 15 -0.99 23.62 1.66
C LEU A 15 -1.96 22.77 0.84
N THR A 16 -2.76 23.36 -0.04
CA THR A 16 -3.66 22.59 -0.93
C THR A 16 -2.84 21.74 -1.90
N ILE A 17 -1.80 22.30 -2.52
CA ILE A 17 -0.89 21.54 -3.41
C ILE A 17 -0.28 20.35 -2.67
N LEU A 18 0.21 20.53 -1.44
CA LEU A 18 0.76 19.45 -0.62
C LEU A 18 -0.29 18.37 -0.29
N LYS A 19 -1.53 18.78 0.04
CA LYS A 19 -2.63 17.84 0.27
C LYS A 19 -2.93 17.03 -0.99
N TYR A 20 -2.97 17.66 -2.16
CA TYR A 20 -3.18 16.96 -3.44
C TYR A 20 -2.03 15.99 -3.75
N ALA A 21 -0.78 16.38 -3.52
CA ALA A 21 0.36 15.50 -3.69
C ALA A 21 0.26 14.25 -2.80
N HIS A 22 -0.05 14.43 -1.52
CA HIS A 22 -0.27 13.33 -0.57
C HIS A 22 -1.44 12.42 -0.98
N CYS A 23 -2.58 13.01 -1.37
CA CYS A 23 -3.73 12.26 -1.87
C CYS A 23 -3.38 11.45 -3.13
N SER A 24 -2.58 12.03 -4.04
CA SER A 24 -2.12 11.34 -5.24
C SER A 24 -1.22 10.14 -4.91
N GLU A 25 -0.28 10.30 -3.96
CA GLU A 25 0.58 9.21 -3.50
C GLU A 25 -0.26 8.08 -2.88
N MET A 26 -1.27 8.43 -2.08
CA MET A 26 -2.15 7.43 -1.48
C MET A 26 -2.99 6.69 -2.51
N LYS A 27 -3.58 7.41 -3.49
CA LYS A 27 -4.31 6.78 -4.60
C LYS A 27 -3.44 5.80 -5.39
N LYS A 28 -2.18 6.18 -5.67
CA LYS A 28 -1.18 5.32 -6.32
C LYS A 28 -0.94 4.03 -5.54
N ILE A 29 -0.74 4.14 -4.22
CA ILE A 29 -0.56 2.98 -3.34
C ILE A 29 -1.80 2.08 -3.38
N THR A 30 -2.99 2.64 -3.17
CA THR A 30 -4.23 1.86 -3.13
C THR A 30 -4.52 1.19 -4.47
N TRP A 31 -4.25 1.85 -5.60
CA TRP A 31 -4.40 1.28 -6.93
C TRP A 31 -3.46 0.08 -7.15
N LEU A 32 -2.17 0.18 -6.77
CA LEU A 32 -1.24 -0.95 -6.88
C LEU A 32 -1.63 -2.12 -5.97
N LEU A 33 -2.10 -1.84 -4.74
CA LEU A 33 -2.62 -2.86 -3.85
C LEU A 33 -3.81 -3.59 -4.47
N ARG A 34 -4.70 -2.87 -5.18
CA ARG A 34 -5.82 -3.48 -5.91
C ARG A 34 -5.35 -4.40 -7.02
N LYS A 35 -4.45 -3.94 -7.89
CA LYS A 35 -3.88 -4.78 -8.96
C LYS A 35 -3.20 -6.03 -8.40
N ARG A 36 -2.44 -5.88 -7.32
CA ARG A 36 -1.77 -7.03 -6.70
C ARG A 36 -2.76 -8.05 -6.15
N HIS A 37 -3.81 -7.57 -5.48
CA HIS A 37 -4.85 -8.43 -4.91
C HIS A 37 -5.66 -9.15 -6.00
N ALA A 38 -6.01 -8.47 -7.09
CA ALA A 38 -6.64 -9.11 -8.27
C ALA A 38 -5.74 -10.20 -8.85
N ALA A 39 -4.45 -9.91 -9.07
CA ALA A 39 -3.50 -10.90 -9.57
C ALA A 39 -3.32 -12.11 -8.63
N LEU A 40 -3.39 -11.91 -7.31
CA LEU A 40 -3.35 -13.02 -6.34
C LEU A 40 -4.61 -13.89 -6.40
N LYS A 41 -5.79 -13.29 -6.58
CA LYS A 41 -7.04 -14.04 -6.74
C LYS A 41 -7.05 -14.90 -8.00
N GLU A 42 -6.49 -14.39 -9.09
CA GLU A 42 -6.41 -15.10 -10.37
C GLU A 42 -5.37 -16.23 -10.33
N SER A 43 -4.20 -15.98 -9.74
CA SER A 43 -3.09 -16.95 -9.74
C SER A 43 -3.17 -17.98 -8.60
N GLY A 44 -3.88 -17.70 -7.51
CA GLY A 44 -3.98 -18.56 -6.32
C GLY A 44 -2.66 -18.79 -5.56
N ALA A 45 -1.52 -18.40 -6.14
CA ALA A 45 -0.18 -18.66 -5.62
C ALA A 45 0.41 -17.42 -4.94
N LEU A 46 0.75 -17.57 -3.66
CA LEU A 46 1.56 -16.58 -2.97
C LEU A 46 3.01 -16.73 -3.44
N PRO A 47 3.71 -15.64 -3.82
CA PRO A 47 5.08 -15.73 -4.27
C PRO A 47 5.96 -16.31 -3.15
N ASN A 48 6.65 -17.40 -3.48
CA ASN A 48 7.56 -18.09 -2.59
C ASN A 48 8.83 -17.25 -2.40
N HIS A 49 8.79 -16.31 -1.45
CA HIS A 49 9.96 -15.52 -1.11
C HIS A 49 10.88 -16.29 -0.14
N PRO A 50 12.20 -16.27 -0.37
CA PRO A 50 13.15 -16.79 0.61
C PRO A 50 13.04 -16.00 1.92
N PRO A 51 13.37 -16.59 3.09
CA PRO A 51 13.25 -15.96 4.41
C PRO A 51 14.35 -14.91 4.68
N VAL A 52 14.57 -14.02 3.72
CA VAL A 52 15.55 -12.93 3.75
C VAL A 52 14.85 -11.62 3.42
N CYS A 53 15.40 -10.51 3.90
CA CYS A 53 14.83 -9.21 3.64
C CYS A 53 14.97 -8.86 2.15
N VAL A 54 13.87 -8.49 1.50
CA VAL A 54 13.87 -8.11 0.07
C VAL A 54 14.68 -6.83 -0.24
N THR A 55 15.12 -6.10 0.78
CA THR A 55 15.87 -4.85 0.62
C THR A 55 17.36 -5.02 0.93
N CYS A 56 17.70 -5.54 2.11
CA CYS A 56 19.09 -5.66 2.58
C CYS A 56 19.59 -7.10 2.68
N THR A 57 18.82 -8.08 2.20
CA THR A 57 19.13 -9.53 2.18
C THR A 57 19.46 -10.17 3.53
N THR A 58 19.38 -9.43 4.63
CA THR A 58 19.55 -9.97 5.99
C THR A 58 18.52 -11.07 6.24
N PRO A 59 18.91 -12.21 6.83
CA PRO A 59 17.98 -13.26 7.22
C PRO A 59 16.89 -12.69 8.13
N VAL A 60 15.62 -12.92 7.77
CA VAL A 60 14.47 -12.57 8.61
C VAL A 60 14.14 -13.84 9.37
N GLY A 61 14.48 -13.87 10.66
CA GLY A 61 14.59 -15.07 11.51
C GLY A 61 13.69 -16.25 11.17
N LYS A 62 14.25 -17.48 11.21
CA LYS A 62 13.56 -18.75 10.92
C LYS A 62 12.29 -18.87 11.78
N ALA A 63 11.20 -19.36 11.19
CA ALA A 63 9.88 -19.50 11.80
C ALA A 63 9.86 -20.67 12.80
N ASN A 64 10.81 -20.72 13.74
CA ASN A 64 10.91 -21.81 14.70
C ASN A 64 10.90 -21.39 16.16
N ASP A 65 10.75 -20.11 16.49
CA ASP A 65 10.47 -19.78 17.89
C ASP A 65 9.80 -18.41 18.02
N ASN A 66 8.71 -18.39 18.78
CA ASN A 66 7.90 -17.23 19.16
C ASN A 66 7.36 -16.35 18.02
N ARG A 67 6.07 -16.55 17.67
CA ARG A 67 4.99 -15.60 17.26
C ARG A 67 5.30 -14.16 16.77
N LYS A 68 6.52 -13.77 16.42
CA LYS A 68 6.85 -12.48 15.81
C LYS A 68 6.32 -12.51 14.40
N GLN A 69 5.18 -11.88 14.19
CA GLN A 69 4.61 -11.69 12.86
C GLN A 69 5.68 -11.10 11.94
N ARG A 70 6.09 -11.89 10.94
CA ARG A 70 7.03 -11.44 9.91
C ARG A 70 6.34 -10.33 9.12
N HIS A 71 7.01 -9.19 9.02
CA HIS A 71 6.51 -8.10 8.18
C HIS A 71 6.84 -8.41 6.72
N SER A 72 5.87 -8.26 5.84
CA SER A 72 6.04 -8.35 4.39
C SER A 72 5.67 -7.04 3.73
N CYS A 73 6.23 -6.80 2.55
CA CYS A 73 5.81 -5.71 1.68
C CYS A 73 4.48 -6.11 1.02
N LYS A 74 3.40 -5.37 1.25
CA LYS A 74 2.10 -5.70 0.63
C LYS A 74 2.06 -5.51 -0.91
N LEU A 75 3.07 -4.86 -1.50
CA LEU A 75 3.16 -4.71 -2.96
C LEU A 75 3.89 -5.88 -3.62
N CYS A 76 5.12 -6.18 -3.20
CA CYS A 76 5.90 -7.25 -3.82
C CYS A 76 5.79 -8.61 -3.13
N GLY A 77 5.27 -8.70 -1.90
CA GLY A 77 5.16 -9.93 -1.11
C GLY A 77 6.41 -10.28 -0.30
N GLY A 78 7.56 -9.66 -0.58
CA GLY A 78 8.84 -10.00 0.07
C GLY A 78 8.91 -9.64 1.55
N PHE A 79 9.70 -10.40 2.32
CA PHE A 79 9.91 -10.16 3.74
C PHE A 79 10.72 -8.89 4.04
N LEU A 80 10.46 -8.28 5.19
CA LEU A 80 11.11 -7.06 5.65
C LEU A 80 11.68 -7.28 7.05
N CYS A 81 12.95 -6.89 7.24
CA CYS A 81 13.48 -6.68 8.58
C CYS A 81 12.88 -5.41 9.20
N HIS A 82 13.08 -5.21 10.50
CA HIS A 82 12.54 -4.05 11.21
C HIS A 82 13.05 -2.71 10.61
N ALA A 83 14.32 -2.64 10.22
CA ALA A 83 14.95 -1.43 9.69
C ALA A 83 14.49 -1.06 8.28
N CYS A 84 14.18 -2.05 7.42
CA CYS A 84 13.76 -1.80 6.03
C CYS A 84 12.24 -1.69 5.86
N ARG A 85 11.47 -1.75 6.96
CA ARG A 85 10.02 -1.68 6.95
C ARG A 85 9.54 -0.24 7.00
N PHE A 86 8.88 0.20 5.93
CA PHE A 86 8.19 1.49 5.90
C PHE A 86 6.69 1.28 6.13
N GLN A 87 6.13 1.90 7.17
CA GLN A 87 4.70 1.83 7.46
C GLN A 87 3.98 3.08 6.93
N ARG A 88 2.88 2.88 6.19
CA ARG A 88 1.99 3.95 5.72
C ARG A 88 0.55 3.65 6.15
N LYS A 89 -0.19 4.71 6.52
CA LYS A 89 -1.64 4.62 6.75
C LYS A 89 -2.34 4.75 5.42
N VAL A 90 -2.86 3.64 4.89
CA VAL A 90 -3.57 3.62 3.62
C VAL A 90 -5.06 3.77 3.88
N ALA A 91 -5.68 4.75 3.22
CA ALA A 91 -7.13 4.92 3.26
C ALA A 91 -7.79 3.94 2.29
N ILE A 92 -8.69 3.11 2.81
CA ILE A 92 -9.52 2.19 2.05
C ILE A 92 -10.96 2.66 2.21
N VAL A 93 -11.64 2.87 1.08
CA VAL A 93 -13.06 3.22 1.09
C VAL A 93 -13.87 1.93 1.21
N GLY A 94 -14.55 1.76 2.33
CA GLY A 94 -15.44 0.63 2.60
C GLY A 94 -16.74 0.72 1.79
N ILE A 95 -17.50 -0.38 1.80
CA ILE A 95 -18.75 -0.54 1.01
C ILE A 95 -19.80 0.53 1.38
N ALA A 96 -19.84 0.97 2.64
CA ALA A 96 -20.75 2.02 3.12
C ALA A 96 -20.17 3.44 3.01
N GLY A 97 -19.11 3.65 2.23
CA GLY A 97 -18.50 4.96 2.00
C GLY A 97 -17.61 5.47 3.15
N PHE A 98 -17.40 4.68 4.20
CA PHE A 98 -16.46 5.05 5.26
C PHE A 98 -15.01 4.94 4.78
N LEU A 99 -14.18 5.86 5.25
CA LEU A 99 -12.72 5.83 5.04
C LEU A 99 -12.09 5.15 6.25
N ASP A 100 -11.58 3.93 6.06
CA ASP A 100 -10.80 3.25 7.09
C ASP A 100 -9.30 3.35 6.78
N HIS A 101 -8.50 3.59 7.81
CA HIS A 101 -7.07 3.82 7.69
C HIS A 101 -6.29 2.63 8.24
N HIS A 102 -5.70 1.85 7.35
CA HIS A 102 -4.94 0.66 7.73
C HIS A 102 -3.44 0.91 7.70
N LYS A 103 -2.74 0.39 8.72
CA LYS A 103 -1.29 0.48 8.80
C LYS A 103 -0.65 -0.63 7.96
N VAL A 104 -0.17 -0.27 6.78
CA VAL A 104 0.40 -1.21 5.80
C VAL A 104 1.91 -1.07 5.71
N SER A 105 2.62 -2.17 5.46
CA SER A 105 4.09 -2.22 5.38
C SER A 105 4.58 -2.36 3.94
N PHE A 106 5.63 -1.62 3.60
CA PHE A 106 6.23 -1.57 2.27
C PHE A 106 7.76 -1.60 2.35
N CYS A 107 8.43 -2.09 1.30
CA CYS A 107 9.85 -1.87 1.08
C CYS A 107 10.11 -0.53 0.40
N GLY A 108 11.33 0.00 0.56
CA GLY A 108 11.73 1.27 -0.07
C GLY A 108 11.62 1.25 -1.59
N ARG A 109 11.96 0.12 -2.23
CA ARG A 109 11.88 -0.06 -3.69
C ARG A 109 10.45 0.14 -4.22
N CYS A 110 9.46 -0.50 -3.59
CA CYS A 110 8.07 -0.35 -4.01
C CYS A 110 7.53 1.07 -3.75
N LEU A 111 7.92 1.72 -2.66
CA LEU A 111 7.55 3.12 -2.42
C LEU A 111 8.20 4.08 -3.43
N GLN A 112 9.44 3.80 -3.84
CA GLN A 112 10.09 4.58 -4.89
C GLN A 112 9.39 4.41 -6.24
N GLN A 113 8.96 3.18 -6.56
CA GLN A 113 8.17 2.93 -7.76
C GLN A 113 6.84 3.69 -7.72
N VAL A 114 6.11 3.65 -6.60
CA VAL A 114 4.89 4.45 -6.39
C VAL A 114 5.12 5.91 -6.72
N ARG A 115 6.20 6.51 -6.23
CA ARG A 115 6.51 7.92 -6.47
C ARG A 115 6.74 8.24 -7.95
N LYS A 116 7.35 7.32 -8.69
CA LYS A 116 7.67 7.47 -10.12
C LYS A 116 6.47 7.23 -11.04
N MET A 117 5.39 6.57 -10.59
CA MET A 117 4.21 6.34 -11.42
C MET A 117 3.51 7.66 -11.78
N SER A 118 2.94 7.74 -12.99
CA SER A 118 2.15 8.90 -13.38
C SER A 118 0.75 8.86 -12.71
N PRO A 119 0.27 9.97 -12.12
CA PRO A 119 -1.12 10.03 -11.64
C PRO A 119 -2.16 9.93 -12.76
N LEU A 120 -1.77 10.32 -13.99
CA LEU A 120 -2.67 10.39 -15.15
C LEU A 120 -3.09 8.99 -15.63
N GLU A 121 -2.14 8.06 -15.76
CA GLU A 121 -2.45 6.67 -16.12
C GLU A 121 -3.46 6.05 -15.16
N ILE A 122 -3.30 6.32 -13.87
CA ILE A 122 -4.19 5.82 -12.83
C ILE A 122 -5.59 6.42 -12.96
N ALA A 123 -5.68 7.73 -13.22
CA ALA A 123 -6.96 8.40 -13.45
C ALA A 123 -7.69 7.82 -14.67
N GLN A 124 -6.97 7.61 -15.77
CA GLN A 124 -7.50 7.00 -16.99
C GLN A 124 -8.05 5.59 -16.74
N GLU A 125 -7.35 4.78 -15.94
CA GLU A 125 -7.85 3.45 -15.56
C GLU A 125 -9.08 3.50 -14.65
N TYR A 126 -9.20 4.51 -13.79
CA TYR A 126 -10.41 4.73 -13.00
C TYR A 126 -11.60 5.08 -13.89
N ASP A 127 -11.39 5.98 -14.87
CA ASP A 127 -12.42 6.40 -15.82
C ASP A 127 -12.84 5.24 -16.75
N ALA A 128 -11.91 4.36 -17.10
CA ALA A 128 -12.18 3.14 -17.88
C ALA A 128 -12.96 2.05 -17.12
N GLY A 129 -13.34 2.28 -15.85
CA GLY A 129 -14.25 1.39 -15.12
C GLY A 129 -13.58 0.42 -14.14
N PHE A 130 -12.29 0.57 -13.82
CA PHE A 130 -11.62 -0.21 -12.76
C PHE A 130 -12.21 0.04 -11.35
N SER A 131 -13.13 0.99 -11.23
CA SER A 131 -13.74 1.48 -9.99
C SER A 131 -14.69 0.52 -9.26
N LYS A 132 -14.92 -0.72 -9.72
CA LYS A 132 -15.86 -1.64 -9.05
C LYS A 132 -15.24 -2.59 -8.02
N GLN A 133 -13.91 -2.63 -7.88
CA GLN A 133 -13.27 -3.51 -6.90
C GLN A 133 -13.06 -2.80 -5.55
N THR A 134 -14.07 -2.87 -4.70
CA THR A 134 -13.97 -2.57 -3.27
C THR A 134 -13.14 -3.67 -2.60
N ILE A 135 -12.03 -3.31 -1.96
CA ILE A 135 -11.23 -4.25 -1.19
C ILE A 135 -11.62 -4.15 0.27
N SER A 136 -12.05 -5.26 0.87
CA SER A 136 -12.10 -5.37 2.32
C SER A 136 -10.70 -5.70 2.85
N PHE A 137 -10.29 -5.06 3.93
CA PHE A 137 -8.98 -5.30 4.53
C PHE A 137 -8.82 -6.74 5.03
N ALA A 138 -9.92 -7.40 5.41
CA ALA A 138 -9.95 -8.82 5.74
C ALA A 138 -9.37 -9.70 4.61
N SER A 139 -9.57 -9.33 3.34
CA SER A 139 -8.99 -10.06 2.20
C SER A 139 -7.49 -9.79 1.97
N ILE A 140 -6.94 -8.71 2.54
CA ILE A 140 -5.51 -8.37 2.45
C ILE A 140 -4.68 -9.07 3.54
N ASP A 141 -5.31 -9.44 4.66
CA ASP A 141 -4.66 -9.99 5.85
C ASP A 141 -4.87 -11.49 6.08
N SER A 142 -5.58 -12.20 5.20
CA SER A 142 -5.62 -13.67 5.26
C SER A 142 -4.31 -14.28 4.72
N PRO A 143 -3.42 -14.86 5.56
CA PRO A 143 -2.76 -16.08 5.14
C PRO A 143 -3.88 -17.11 5.04
N LEU A 144 -4.21 -17.55 3.83
CA LEU A 144 -5.11 -18.69 3.68
C LEU A 144 -4.39 -19.88 4.33
N SER A 145 -4.73 -20.17 5.57
CA SER A 145 -4.46 -21.47 6.17
C SER A 145 -5.15 -22.47 5.26
N SER A 146 -4.34 -23.31 4.62
CA SER A 146 -4.81 -24.51 3.94
C SER A 146 -5.61 -25.36 4.93
N SER A 147 -6.94 -25.34 4.81
CA SER A 147 -7.73 -26.49 5.23
C SER A 147 -7.60 -27.52 4.11
N MET A 148 -6.66 -28.44 4.29
CA MET A 148 -6.87 -29.81 3.81
C MET A 148 -8.07 -30.35 4.60
N SER A 149 -9.05 -30.90 3.92
CA SER A 149 -10.00 -31.82 4.54
C SER A 149 -10.21 -32.94 3.55
N GLU A 150 -9.82 -34.12 4.02
CA GLU A 150 -10.16 -35.45 3.51
C GLU A 150 -11.67 -35.64 3.33
#